data_AF-M0DVA0-F1
#
_entry.id   AF-M0DVA0-F1
#
_cell.length_a   1.000
_cell.length_b   1.000
_cell.length_c   1.000
_cell.angle_alpha   90.00
_cell.angle_beta   90.00
_cell.angle_gamma   90.00
#
_symmetry.space_group_name_H-M   'P 1'
#
loop_
_entity.id
_entity.type
_entity.pdbx_description
1 polymer ?
#
loop_
_entity_poly.entity_id
_entity_poly.type
_entity_poly.pdbx_seq_one_letter_code
_entity_poly.pdbx_strand_id
1 'polypeptide(L)'
;MNDSTADVAETLFENRSEHSTYRVTLDDDRMFEVTCDDFEYDPAEGYGEGYLRFTIEFPDAPDLNLEPDRYATEMGEVSVVEMDDGWGTPILSAAVQYVEDGELVQWEYPTLGTIATVEEVTE
;
A
#
# COMPACT_ATOMS: atom_id res chain seq x y z
N MET A 1 16.35 -15.70 4.01
CA MET A 1 15.81 -14.37 4.36
C MET A 1 14.54 -14.22 3.55
N ASN A 2 13.42 -13.91 4.21
CA ASN A 2 12.14 -13.44 3.66
C ASN A 2 11.53 -14.21 2.46
N ASP A 3 11.24 -15.50 2.66
CA ASP A 3 10.35 -16.25 1.74
C ASP A 3 8.92 -15.67 1.78
N SER A 4 8.46 -15.27 2.97
CA SER A 4 7.07 -14.82 3.19
C SER A 4 6.74 -13.47 2.55
N THR A 5 7.67 -12.51 2.46
CA THR A 5 7.34 -11.20 1.86
C THR A 5 7.33 -11.23 0.33
N ALA A 6 8.14 -12.09 -0.28
CA ALA A 6 8.08 -12.34 -1.72
C ALA A 6 6.77 -13.03 -2.10
N ASP A 7 6.31 -13.96 -1.26
CA ASP A 7 5.01 -14.63 -1.37
C ASP A 7 3.83 -13.64 -1.26
N VAL A 8 3.93 -12.63 -0.39
CA VAL A 8 2.91 -11.55 -0.30
C VAL A 8 2.85 -10.72 -1.59
N ALA A 9 4.01 -10.29 -2.11
CA ALA A 9 4.05 -9.51 -3.35
C ALA A 9 3.50 -10.29 -4.55
N GLU A 10 3.86 -11.58 -4.65
CA GLU A 10 3.33 -12.48 -5.68
C GLU A 10 1.81 -12.64 -5.53
N THR A 11 1.31 -12.87 -4.32
CA THR A 11 -0.14 -12.96 -4.03
C THR A 11 -0.87 -11.69 -4.45
N LEU A 12 -0.36 -10.52 -4.10
CA LEU A 12 -0.95 -9.23 -4.49
C LEU A 12 -0.97 -9.10 -6.02
N PHE A 13 0.13 -9.45 -6.69
CA PHE A 13 0.20 -9.42 -8.14
C PHE A 13 -0.80 -10.39 -8.78
N GLU A 14 -0.91 -11.63 -8.31
CA GLU A 14 -1.83 -12.63 -8.87
C GLU A 14 -3.29 -12.19 -8.79
N ASN A 15 -3.70 -11.60 -7.66
CA ASN A 15 -5.07 -11.14 -7.41
C ASN A 15 -5.32 -9.68 -7.85
N ARG A 16 -4.39 -9.07 -8.59
CA ARG A 16 -4.43 -7.62 -8.89
C ARG A 16 -5.67 -7.12 -9.62
N SER A 17 -6.37 -8.01 -10.33
CA SER A 17 -7.58 -7.67 -11.09
C SER A 17 -8.87 -7.82 -10.28
N GLU A 18 -8.77 -8.20 -9.01
CA GLU A 18 -9.90 -8.45 -8.12
C GLU A 18 -10.05 -7.29 -7.14
N HIS A 19 -11.25 -6.73 -7.04
CA HIS A 19 -11.61 -5.74 -6.02
C HIS A 19 -11.86 -6.44 -4.68
N SER A 20 -10.85 -7.15 -4.18
CA SER A 20 -10.92 -7.92 -2.94
C SER A 20 -10.56 -7.04 -1.74
N THR A 21 -11.17 -7.36 -0.60
CA THR A 21 -10.78 -6.81 0.70
C THR A 21 -9.78 -7.75 1.36
N TYR A 22 -8.65 -7.19 1.80
CA TYR A 22 -7.58 -7.91 2.45
C TYR A 22 -7.39 -7.42 3.88
N ARG A 23 -7.04 -8.36 4.77
CA ARG A 23 -6.41 -8.06 6.05
C ARG A 23 -4.90 -8.07 5.86
N VAL A 24 -4.29 -6.91 6.02
CA VAL A 24 -2.87 -6.66 5.92
C VAL A 24 -2.28 -6.62 7.32
N THR A 25 -1.25 -7.42 7.59
CA THR A 25 -0.47 -7.33 8.83
C THR A 25 0.91 -6.75 8.51
N LEU A 26 1.29 -5.71 9.24
CA LEU A 26 2.60 -5.07 9.13
C LEU A 26 3.65 -5.83 9.97
N ASP A 27 4.94 -5.57 9.71
CA ASP A 27 6.06 -6.17 10.47
C ASP A 27 6.03 -5.86 11.98
N ASP A 28 5.39 -4.75 12.38
CA ASP A 28 5.19 -4.36 13.79
C ASP A 28 3.84 -4.86 14.35
N ASP A 29 3.29 -5.95 13.79
CA ASP A 29 2.03 -6.61 14.19
C ASP A 29 0.73 -5.77 14.06
N ARG A 30 0.82 -4.52 13.57
CA ARG A 30 -0.36 -3.69 13.28
C ARG A 30 -1.14 -4.28 12.11
N MET A 31 -2.46 -4.32 12.24
CA MET A 31 -3.36 -4.90 11.25
C MET A 31 -4.26 -3.82 10.65
N PHE A 32 -4.48 -3.91 9.34
CA PHE A 32 -5.37 -3.03 8.58
C PHE A 32 -6.26 -3.88 7.68
N GLU A 33 -7.53 -3.52 7.59
CA GLU A 33 -8.40 -4.02 6.53
C GLU A 33 -8.36 -2.98 5.41
N VAL A 34 -8.11 -3.43 4.18
CA VAL A 34 -7.96 -2.56 3.01
C VAL A 34 -8.68 -3.18 1.82
N THR A 35 -9.36 -2.38 1.03
CA THR A 35 -10.02 -2.80 -0.20
C THR A 35 -9.23 -2.29 -1.39
N CYS A 36 -8.88 -3.17 -2.32
CA CYS A 36 -8.20 -2.76 -3.56
C CYS A 36 -9.19 -2.07 -4.51
N ASP A 37 -8.90 -0.81 -4.85
CA ASP A 37 -9.70 -0.02 -5.80
C ASP A 37 -9.11 -0.09 -7.22
N ASP A 38 -7.80 0.11 -7.36
CA ASP A 38 -7.13 0.14 -8.66
C ASP A 38 -5.69 -0.37 -8.56
N PHE A 39 -5.07 -0.72 -9.69
CA PHE A 39 -3.66 -1.08 -9.72
C PHE A 39 -2.93 -0.51 -10.95
N GLU A 40 -1.69 -0.12 -10.73
CA GLU A 40 -0.72 0.26 -11.77
C GLU A 40 0.46 -0.70 -11.72
N TYR A 41 0.88 -1.20 -12.88
CA TYR A 41 2.03 -2.08 -13.01
C TYR A 41 2.93 -1.63 -14.16
N ASP A 42 4.18 -1.35 -13.85
CA ASP A 42 5.26 -1.04 -14.79
C ASP A 42 6.37 -2.06 -14.57
N PRO A 43 6.59 -3.00 -15.52
CA PRO A 43 7.54 -4.08 -15.34
C PRO A 43 8.98 -3.57 -15.37
N ALA A 44 9.88 -4.27 -14.68
CA ALA A 44 11.32 -4.01 -14.76
C ALA A 44 11.84 -4.29 -16.19
N GLU A 45 12.25 -3.25 -16.92
CA GLU A 45 12.84 -3.38 -18.26
C GLU A 45 14.38 -3.18 -18.26
N GLY A 46 15.13 -4.26 -18.49
CA GLY A 46 16.56 -4.21 -18.79
C GLY A 46 17.47 -4.03 -17.58
N TYR A 47 17.78 -2.77 -17.22
CA TYR A 47 18.65 -2.42 -16.07
C TYR A 47 17.91 -1.50 -15.07
N GLY A 48 16.59 -1.38 -15.20
CA GLY A 48 15.74 -0.51 -14.37
C GLY A 48 14.86 -1.32 -13.42
N GLU A 49 14.47 -0.68 -12.32
CA GLU A 49 13.49 -1.21 -11.38
C GLU A 49 12.07 -1.06 -11.95
N GLY A 50 11.24 -2.08 -11.77
CA GLY A 50 9.80 -2.01 -12.04
C GLY A 50 9.03 -1.66 -10.77
N TYR A 51 7.73 -1.41 -10.90
CA TYR A 51 6.85 -1.21 -9.77
C TYR A 51 5.45 -1.78 -9.99
N LEU A 52 4.87 -2.22 -8.88
CA LEU A 52 3.46 -2.56 -8.74
C LEU A 52 2.89 -1.68 -7.64
N ARG A 53 1.84 -0.92 -7.96
CA ARG A 53 1.14 -0.05 -7.01
C ARG A 53 -0.34 -0.37 -7.01
N PHE A 54 -0.91 -0.56 -5.83
CA PHE A 54 -2.35 -0.62 -5.62
C PHE A 54 -2.84 0.67 -5.01
N THR A 55 -3.91 1.23 -5.55
CA THR A 55 -4.75 2.20 -4.84
C THR A 55 -5.69 1.41 -3.94
N ILE A 56 -5.72 1.76 -2.66
CA ILE A 56 -6.54 1.07 -1.67
C ILE A 56 -7.42 2.05 -0.90
N GLU A 57 -8.47 1.52 -0.29
CA GLU A 57 -9.33 2.21 0.65
C GLU A 57 -9.37 1.48 2.00
N PHE A 58 -9.12 2.20 3.08
CA PHE A 58 -9.34 1.79 4.45
C PHE A 58 -10.81 1.98 4.83
N PRO A 59 -11.40 1.13 5.69
CA PRO A 59 -12.77 1.30 6.18
C PRO A 59 -12.95 2.59 7.01
N ASP A 60 -11.87 3.07 7.63
CA ASP A 60 -11.78 4.32 8.36
C ASP A 60 -10.37 4.91 8.15
N ALA A 61 -10.25 6.24 8.17
CA ALA A 61 -8.95 6.89 8.05
C ALA A 61 -7.99 6.42 9.16
N PRO A 62 -6.75 5.98 8.83
CA PRO A 62 -5.81 5.45 9.80
C PRO A 62 -5.37 6.52 10.79
N ASP A 63 -5.16 6.11 12.06
CA ASP A 63 -4.69 7.00 13.12
C ASP A 63 -3.22 7.40 12.88
N LEU A 64 -3.03 8.67 12.51
CA LEU A 64 -1.74 9.25 12.17
C LEU A 64 -1.46 10.46 13.06
N ASN A 65 -0.22 10.55 13.55
CA ASN A 65 0.26 11.74 14.26
C ASN A 65 0.61 12.85 13.25
N LEU A 66 -0.39 13.63 12.86
CA LEU A 66 -0.29 14.65 11.81
C LEU A 66 -0.09 16.06 12.35
N GLU A 67 0.56 16.88 11.53
CA GLU A 67 0.60 18.33 11.70
C GLU A 67 -0.81 18.95 11.47
N PRO A 68 -1.12 20.14 12.01
CA PRO A 68 -2.49 20.69 11.99
C PRO A 68 -3.07 20.92 10.60
N ASP A 69 -2.21 21.15 9.60
CA ASP A 69 -2.59 21.38 8.20
C ASP A 69 -2.69 20.08 7.38
N ARG A 70 -2.56 18.92 8.04
CA ARG A 70 -2.53 17.60 7.41
C ARG A 70 -3.75 16.80 7.85
N TYR A 71 -4.45 16.23 6.89
CA TYR A 71 -5.70 15.50 7.11
C TYR A 71 -5.58 14.09 6.55
N ALA A 72 -5.68 13.08 7.41
CA ALA A 72 -5.75 11.68 7.00
C ALA A 72 -7.02 11.43 6.19
N THR A 73 -6.93 10.58 5.17
CA THR A 73 -8.08 10.12 4.40
C THR A 73 -8.23 8.61 4.50
N GLU A 74 -9.34 8.09 4.00
CA GLU A 74 -9.57 6.65 3.85
C GLU A 74 -8.76 6.06 2.68
N MET A 75 -8.08 6.87 1.87
CA MET A 75 -7.29 6.36 0.75
C MET A 75 -5.89 5.97 1.21
N GLY A 76 -5.26 5.06 0.47
CA GLY A 76 -3.87 4.68 0.64
C GLY A 76 -3.29 4.03 -0.60
N GLU A 77 -2.07 3.56 -0.46
CA GLU A 77 -1.42 2.76 -1.49
C GLU A 77 -0.65 1.57 -0.90
N VAL A 78 -0.61 0.48 -1.67
CA VAL A 78 0.37 -0.58 -1.47
C VAL A 78 1.37 -0.53 -2.61
N SER A 79 2.64 -0.30 -2.30
CA SER A 79 3.71 -0.13 -3.28
C SER A 79 4.72 -1.27 -3.16
N VAL A 80 5.06 -1.89 -4.29
CA VAL A 80 6.02 -2.99 -4.40
C VAL A 80 7.01 -2.67 -5.50
N VAL A 81 8.30 -2.79 -5.22
CA VAL A 81 9.36 -2.66 -6.23
C VAL A 81 9.62 -4.02 -6.85
N GLU A 82 9.73 -4.08 -8.18
CA GLU A 82 10.22 -5.26 -8.90
C GLU A 82 11.73 -5.09 -9.16
N MET A 83 12.52 -6.04 -8.68
CA MET A 83 13.97 -6.10 -8.89
C MET A 83 14.34 -7.25 -9.84
N ASP A 84 15.56 -7.27 -10.36
CA ASP A 84 16.06 -8.34 -11.25
C ASP A 84 15.95 -9.76 -10.64
N ASP A 85 16.05 -9.88 -9.33
CA ASP A 85 15.97 -11.16 -8.58
C ASP A 85 14.55 -11.43 -8.03
N GLY A 86 13.54 -10.62 -8.37
CA GLY A 86 12.13 -10.78 -7.99
C GLY A 86 11.54 -9.59 -7.24
N TRP A 87 10.44 -9.82 -6.53
CA TRP A 87 9.70 -8.77 -5.83
C TRP A 87 10.40 -8.29 -4.55
N GLY A 88 10.37 -6.98 -4.33
CA GLY A 88 10.71 -6.32 -3.07
C GLY A 88 9.61 -6.47 -2.02
N THR A 89 9.89 -6.01 -0.80
CA THR A 89 8.91 -6.04 0.30
C THR A 89 7.82 -4.99 0.07
N PRO A 90 6.54 -5.38 0.04
CA PRO A 90 5.43 -4.42 -0.10
C PRO A 90 5.38 -3.42 1.05
N ILE A 91 5.06 -2.17 0.73
CA ILE A 91 4.90 -1.06 1.68
C ILE A 91 3.45 -0.59 1.66
N LEU A 92 2.85 -0.47 2.84
CA LEU A 92 1.55 0.16 3.02
C LEU A 92 1.75 1.64 3.38
N SER A 93 1.09 2.54 2.64
CA SER A 93 1.08 3.97 2.90
C SER A 93 -0.35 4.50 2.98
N ALA A 94 -0.56 5.52 3.79
CA ALA A 94 -1.84 6.21 3.90
C ALA A 94 -1.79 7.53 3.14
N ALA A 95 -2.87 7.90 2.46
CA ALA A 95 -2.96 9.19 1.79
C ALA A 95 -3.35 10.28 2.82
N VAL A 96 -2.62 11.38 2.77
CA VAL A 96 -2.82 12.55 3.63
C VAL A 96 -2.92 13.79 2.74
N GLN A 97 -3.93 14.61 3.00
CA GLN A 97 -4.07 15.91 2.35
C GLN A 97 -3.30 16.96 3.15
N TYR A 98 -2.36 17.65 2.51
CA TYR A 98 -1.83 18.91 3.04
C TYR A 98 -2.66 20.07 2.47
N VAL A 99 -3.34 20.78 3.36
CA VAL A 99 -4.23 21.90 3.04
C VAL A 99 -3.67 23.17 3.68
N GLU A 100 -3.46 24.20 2.88
CA GLU A 100 -3.02 25.52 3.34
C GLU A 100 -4.09 26.55 2.95
N ASP A 101 -4.48 27.42 3.89
CA ASP A 101 -5.52 28.45 3.68
C ASP A 101 -6.87 27.90 3.14
N GLY A 102 -7.16 26.62 3.40
CA GLY A 102 -8.37 25.93 2.95
C GLY A 102 -8.30 25.36 1.53
N GLU A 103 -7.13 25.41 0.88
CA GLU A 103 -6.87 24.85 -0.44
C GLU A 103 -5.93 23.65 -0.36
N LEU A 104 -6.23 22.58 -1.12
CA LEU A 104 -5.36 21.42 -1.24
C LEU A 104 -4.06 21.83 -1.95
N VAL A 105 -2.94 21.73 -1.25
CA VAL A 105 -1.62 22.04 -1.79
C VAL A 105 -0.99 20.80 -2.42
N GLN A 106 -0.99 19.69 -1.69
CA GLN A 106 -0.43 18.42 -2.15
C GLN A 106 -1.02 17.22 -1.40
N TRP A 107 -0.84 16.05 -2.01
CA TRP A 107 -1.02 14.76 -1.35
C TRP A 107 0.32 14.27 -0.80
N GLU A 108 0.30 13.75 0.42
CA GLU A 108 1.41 13.11 1.08
C GLU A 108 1.06 11.63 1.32
N TYR A 109 2.06 10.74 1.24
CA TYR A 109 1.87 9.30 1.42
C TYR A 109 2.81 8.77 2.50
N PRO A 110 2.60 9.13 3.78
CA PRO A 110 3.39 8.57 4.87
C PRO A 110 3.25 7.05 4.91
N THR A 111 4.41 6.38 5.01
CA THR A 111 4.49 4.94 5.18
C THR A 111 3.90 4.53 6.53
N LEU A 112 2.91 3.65 6.51
CA LEU A 112 2.41 2.96 7.69
C LEU A 112 3.38 1.87 8.11
N GLY A 113 3.94 1.12 7.16
CA GLY A 113 4.98 0.13 7.40
C GLY A 113 5.13 -0.87 6.25
N THR A 114 6.02 -1.84 6.42
CA THR A 114 6.18 -2.96 5.50
C THR A 114 5.15 -4.04 5.80
N ILE A 115 4.57 -4.61 4.75
CA ILE A 115 3.59 -5.68 4.86
C ILE A 115 4.31 -7.00 5.09
N ALA A 116 3.95 -7.69 6.17
CA ALA A 116 4.46 -9.01 6.53
C ALA A 116 3.55 -10.13 6.01
N THR A 117 2.23 -9.96 6.07
CA THR A 117 1.25 -10.93 5.56
C THR A 117 0.03 -10.24 4.96
N VAL A 118 -0.64 -10.94 4.04
CA VAL A 118 -1.93 -10.56 3.46
C VAL A 118 -2.87 -11.77 3.54
N GLU A 119 -4.11 -11.54 3.97
CA GLU A 119 -5.15 -12.57 4.05
C GLU A 119 -6.43 -12.02 3.41
N GLU A 120 -7.02 -12.74 2.47
CA GLU A 120 -8.32 -12.34 1.90
C GLU A 120 -9.42 -12.45 2.97
N VAL A 121 -10.24 -11.41 3.10
CA VAL A 121 -11.40 -11.40 3.99
C VAL A 121 -12.59 -11.94 3.19
N THR A 122 -13.01 -13.16 3.50
CA THR A 122 -14.25 -13.76 2.95
C THR A 122 -15.42 -13.49 3.90
N GLU A 123 -16.53 -12.96 3.34
CA GLU A 123 -17.80 -12.73 4.07
C GLU A 123 -18.48 -14.03 4.55
#